data_AF-A0A7W3ANQ1-F1
#
_entry.id   AF-A0A7W3ANQ1-F1
#
_cell.length_a   1.000
_cell.length_b   1.000
_cell.length_c   1.000
_cell.angle_alpha   90.00
_cell.angle_beta   90.00
_cell.angle_gamma   90.00
#
_symmetry.space_group_name_H-M   'P 1'
#
loop_
_entity.id
_entity.type
_entity.pdbx_description
1 polymer ?
#
loop_
_entity_poly.entity_id
_entity_poly.type
_entity_poly.pdbx_seq_one_letter_code
_entity_poly.pdbx_strand_id
1 'polypeptide(L)'
;MSAFSFNTTYQPTGDQQKDAIAQIDIMQSRAVQANLAYQSNQDAETLMKQLGQINDELGALLDSLENHTPVIRKKASDLSALMMLFSQQAGQPMTSPV
;
A
#
# COMPACT_ATOMS: atom_id res chain seq x y z
N MET A 1 7.67 17.15 -11.65
CA MET A 1 7.68 16.48 -10.34
C MET A 1 6.23 16.40 -9.89
N SER A 2 5.58 15.26 -10.12
CA SER A 2 4.16 15.10 -9.79
C SER A 2 4.04 14.92 -8.28
N ALA A 3 3.50 15.93 -7.60
CA ALA A 3 3.02 15.79 -6.24
C ALA A 3 1.92 14.72 -6.27
N PHE A 4 2.20 13.56 -5.67
CA PHE A 4 1.16 12.60 -5.35
C PHE A 4 0.28 13.25 -4.30
N SER A 5 -0.83 13.83 -4.77
CA SER A 5 -1.91 14.29 -3.92
C SER A 5 -2.44 13.06 -3.18
N PHE A 6 -2.12 12.97 -1.89
CA PHE A 6 -2.99 12.26 -0.96
C PHE A 6 -4.42 12.63 -1.32
N ASN A 7 -5.29 11.64 -1.49
CA ASN A 7 -6.72 11.88 -1.59
C ASN A 7 -7.07 12.90 -0.50
N THR A 8 -7.78 13.97 -0.87
CA THR A 8 -7.93 15.25 -0.17
C THR A 8 -8.70 15.16 1.17
N THR A 9 -8.54 14.05 1.89
CA THR A 9 -9.31 13.64 3.06
C THR A 9 -8.44 13.00 4.15
N TYR A 10 -7.11 12.94 4.02
CA TYR A 10 -6.28 12.68 5.21
C TYR A 10 -6.17 13.99 6.02
N GLN A 11 -7.25 14.31 6.73
CA GLN A 11 -7.17 15.23 7.84
C GLN A 11 -6.84 14.38 9.06
N PRO A 12 -5.67 14.55 9.69
CA PRO A 12 -5.43 13.97 11.00
C PRO A 12 -6.48 14.55 11.95
N THR A 13 -7.59 13.83 12.14
CA THR A 13 -8.52 14.11 13.23
C THR A 13 -7.88 13.62 14.52
N GLY A 14 -8.48 13.88 15.68
CA GLY A 14 -7.90 13.54 16.99
C GLY A 14 -7.44 12.08 17.18
N ASP A 15 -7.78 11.17 16.24
CA ASP A 15 -7.31 9.79 16.16
C ASP A 15 -6.51 9.51 14.85
N GLN A 16 -5.38 10.17 14.64
CA GLN A 16 -4.46 9.91 13.49
C GLN A 16 -4.16 8.42 13.24
N GLN A 17 -4.14 7.63 14.32
CA GLN A 17 -3.90 6.19 14.22
C GLN A 17 -5.06 5.44 13.56
N LYS A 18 -6.30 5.85 13.84
CA LYS A 18 -7.50 5.22 13.28
C LYS A 18 -7.60 5.54 11.78
N ASP A 19 -7.29 6.78 11.42
CA ASP A 19 -7.27 7.23 10.03
C ASP A 19 -6.17 6.50 9.23
N ALA A 20 -4.98 6.33 9.81
CA ALA A 20 -3.91 5.54 9.20
C ALA A 20 -4.26 4.06 9.05
N ILE A 21 -4.91 3.45 10.05
CA ILE A 21 -5.36 2.06 9.98
C ILE A 21 -6.36 1.89 8.83
N ALA A 22 -7.35 2.77 8.72
CA ALA A 22 -8.33 2.73 7.65
C ALA A 22 -7.67 2.87 6.27
N GLN A 23 -6.67 3.76 6.16
CA GLN A 23 -5.95 3.95 4.92
C GLN A 23 -5.14 2.71 4.51
N ILE A 24 -4.48 2.03 5.46
CA ILE A 24 -3.79 0.76 5.20
C ILE A 24 -4.79 -0.34 4.76
N ASP A 25 -5.97 -0.39 5.36
CA ASP A 25 -7.01 -1.37 4.98
C ASP A 25 -7.53 -1.12 3.55
N ILE A 26 -7.64 0.15 3.13
CA ILE A 26 -7.98 0.53 1.75
C ILE A 26 -6.86 0.10 0.78
N MET A 27 -5.61 0.36 1.13
CA MET A 27 -4.44 -0.07 0.34
C MET A 27 -4.39 -1.59 0.16
N GLN A 28 -4.68 -2.34 1.24
CA GLN A 28 -4.75 -3.80 1.19
C GLN A 28 -5.85 -4.28 0.24
N SER A 29 -7.04 -3.66 0.30
CA SER A 29 -8.14 -3.99 -0.60
C SER A 29 -7.78 -3.73 -2.08
N ARG A 30 -7.07 -2.63 -2.36
CA ARG A 30 -6.57 -2.32 -3.71
C ARG A 30 -5.54 -3.36 -4.19
N ALA A 31 -4.62 -3.78 -3.34
CA ALA A 31 -3.64 -4.81 -3.69
C ALA A 31 -4.33 -6.15 -4.03
N VAL A 32 -5.37 -6.53 -3.27
CA VAL A 32 -6.15 -7.74 -3.55
C VAL A 32 -6.90 -7.63 -4.88
N GLN A 33 -7.55 -6.50 -5.15
CA GLN A 33 -8.23 -6.26 -6.43
C GLN A 33 -7.26 -6.30 -7.62
N ALA A 34 -6.07 -5.71 -7.46
CA ALA A 34 -5.00 -5.79 -8.46
C ALA A 34 -4.63 -7.25 -8.77
N ASN A 35 -4.45 -8.07 -7.73
CA ASN A 35 -4.12 -9.48 -7.89
C ASN A 35 -5.27 -10.29 -8.52
N LEU A 36 -6.52 -9.98 -8.20
CA LEU A 36 -7.68 -10.62 -8.82
C LEU A 36 -7.77 -10.26 -10.32
N ALA A 37 -7.50 -9.00 -10.68
CA ALA A 37 -7.43 -8.58 -12.08
C ALA A 37 -6.27 -9.27 -12.82
N TYR A 38 -5.12 -9.45 -12.17
CA TYR A 38 -4.01 -10.23 -12.69
C TYR A 38 -4.38 -11.69 -12.95
N GLN A 39 -5.09 -12.35 -12.03
CA GLN A 39 -5.53 -13.74 -12.24
C GLN A 39 -6.47 -13.89 -13.46
N SER A 40 -7.23 -12.84 -13.79
CA SER A 40 -8.09 -12.82 -14.97
C SER A 40 -7.32 -12.55 -16.26
N ASN A 41 -6.44 -11.54 -16.26
CA ASN A 41 -5.89 -10.97 -17.49
C ASN A 41 -4.40 -11.32 -17.71
N GLN A 42 -3.74 -11.94 -16.72
CA GLN A 42 -2.32 -12.28 -16.68
C GLN A 42 -1.36 -11.11 -16.97
N ASP A 43 -1.83 -9.87 -16.79
CA ASP A 43 -1.05 -8.66 -17.01
C ASP A 43 -0.21 -8.32 -15.77
N ALA A 44 1.01 -8.85 -15.76
CA ALA A 44 1.97 -8.60 -14.68
C ALA A 44 2.41 -7.14 -14.61
N GLU A 45 2.49 -6.42 -15.74
CA GLU A 45 2.94 -5.02 -15.76
C GLU A 45 1.95 -4.12 -15.02
N THR A 46 0.66 -4.29 -15.31
CA THR A 46 -0.40 -3.55 -14.61
C THR A 46 -0.44 -3.88 -13.13
N LEU A 47 -0.28 -5.15 -12.75
CA LEU A 47 -0.18 -5.56 -11.34
C LEU A 47 1.01 -4.88 -10.66
N MET A 48 2.21 -4.97 -11.24
CA MET A 48 3.42 -4.39 -10.68
C MET A 48 3.32 -2.88 -10.51
N LYS A 49 2.71 -2.19 -11.47
CA LYS A 49 2.46 -0.74 -11.39
C LYS A 49 1.53 -0.39 -10.23
N GLN A 50 0.47 -1.19 -10.01
CA GLN A 50 -0.46 -0.97 -8.90
C GLN A 50 0.19 -1.26 -7.54
N LEU A 51 0.97 -2.34 -7.42
CA LEU A 51 1.69 -2.65 -6.19
C LEU A 51 2.74 -1.58 -5.86
N GLY A 52 3.47 -1.08 -6.86
CA GLY A 52 4.42 0.03 -6.69
C GLY A 52 3.75 1.30 -6.17
N GLN A 53 2.61 1.69 -6.76
CA GLN A 53 1.83 2.84 -6.29
C GLN A 53 1.38 2.67 -4.82
N ILE A 54 0.91 1.48 -4.45
CA ILE A 54 0.48 1.22 -3.07
C ILE A 54 1.67 1.29 -2.11
N ASN A 55 2.85 0.80 -2.52
CA ASN A 55 4.05 0.86 -1.71
C ASN A 55 4.54 2.30 -1.49
N ASP A 56 4.51 3.14 -2.53
CA ASP A 56 4.84 4.57 -2.41
C ASP A 56 3.87 5.31 -1.49
N GLU A 57 2.57 5.04 -1.62
CA GLU A 57 1.55 5.64 -0.74
C GLU A 57 1.70 5.16 0.72
N LEU A 58 2.08 3.90 0.93
CA LEU A 58 2.33 3.35 2.27
C LEU A 58 3.53 4.03 2.94
N GLY A 59 4.63 4.21 2.20
CA GLY A 59 5.80 4.95 2.69
C GLY A 59 5.44 6.38 3.10
N ALA A 60 4.73 7.09 2.22
CA ALA A 60 4.29 8.47 2.51
C ALA A 60 3.31 8.55 3.70
N LEU A 61 2.43 7.57 3.87
CA LEU A 61 1.55 7.47 5.04
C LEU A 61 2.35 7.25 6.32
N LEU A 62 3.33 6.35 6.30
CA LEU A 62 4.21 6.10 7.43
C LEU A 62 4.99 7.37 7.79
N ASP A 63 5.62 8.04 6.83
CA ASP A 63 6.37 9.28 7.05
C ASP A 63 5.50 10.41 7.65
N SER A 64 4.20 10.44 7.32
CA SER A 64 3.25 11.41 7.88
C SER A 64 2.89 11.16 9.35
N LEU A 65 3.17 9.96 9.87
CA LEU A 65 2.84 9.56 11.23
C LEU A 65 4.00 9.84 12.18
N GLU A 66 3.88 10.94 12.91
CA GLU A 66 4.88 11.40 13.89
C GLU A 66 5.18 10.35 14.98
N ASN A 67 4.22 9.49 15.32
CA ASN A 67 4.38 8.36 16.21
C ASN A 67 3.84 7.06 15.59
N HIS A 68 4.73 6.25 15.01
CA HIS A 68 4.35 4.91 14.55
C HIS A 68 3.96 4.05 15.74
N THR A 69 2.67 3.77 15.91
CA THR A 69 2.27 2.77 16.90
C THR A 69 2.60 1.37 16.41
N PRO A 70 2.84 0.41 17.31
CA PRO A 70 3.12 -0.98 16.94
C PRO A 70 2.04 -1.58 16.03
N VAL A 71 0.79 -1.14 16.19
CA VAL A 71 -0.35 -1.60 15.38
C VAL A 71 -0.21 -1.16 13.91
N ILE A 72 0.15 0.10 13.68
CA ILE A 72 0.33 0.65 12.32
C ILE A 72 1.51 -0.06 11.64
N ARG A 73 2.63 -0.20 12.35
CA ARG A 73 3.82 -0.89 11.81
C ARG A 73 3.50 -2.33 11.42
N LYS A 74 2.72 -3.04 12.23
CA LYS A 74 2.26 -4.39 11.92
C LYS A 74 1.42 -4.40 10.64
N LYS A 75 0.41 -3.55 10.55
CA LYS A 75 -0.46 -3.46 9.36
C LYS A 75 0.29 -3.10 8.09
N ALA A 76 1.24 -2.17 8.17
CA ALA A 76 2.13 -1.83 7.06
C ALA A 76 2.98 -3.04 6.64
N SER A 77 3.55 -3.77 7.60
CA SER A 77 4.34 -4.96 7.34
C SER A 77 3.51 -6.08 6.70
N ASP A 78 2.28 -6.29 7.17
CA ASP A 78 1.34 -7.26 6.60
C ASP A 78 0.98 -6.89 5.14
N LEU A 79 0.77 -5.60 4.86
CA LEU A 79 0.53 -5.10 3.52
C LEU A 79 1.76 -5.28 2.61
N SER A 80 2.96 -4.91 3.07
CA SER A 80 4.19 -5.13 2.30
C SER A 80 4.41 -6.61 1.99
N ALA A 81 4.18 -7.50 2.96
CA ALA A 81 4.27 -8.94 2.75
C ALA A 81 3.24 -9.45 1.73
N LEU A 82 2.02 -8.92 1.77
CA LEU A 82 0.97 -9.25 0.79
C LEU A 82 1.36 -8.83 -0.63
N MET A 83 1.90 -7.62 -0.79
CA MET A 83 2.34 -7.14 -2.10
C MET A 83 3.53 -7.94 -2.63
N MET A 84 4.49 -8.34 -1.77
CA MET A 84 5.58 -9.23 -2.14
C MET A 84 5.07 -10.61 -2.59
N LEU A 85 4.01 -11.12 -1.97
CA LEU A 85 3.39 -12.38 -2.39
C LEU A 85 2.80 -12.25 -3.81
N PHE A 86 2.08 -11.16 -4.08
CA PHE A 86 1.47 -10.92 -5.40
C PHE A 86 2.53 -10.70 -6.48
N SER A 87 3.61 -9.98 -6.17
CA SER A 87 4.70 -9.77 -7.13
C SER A 87 5.39 -11.11 -7.47
N GLN A 88 5.61 -11.97 -6.47
CA GLN A 88 6.16 -13.31 -6.69
C GLN A 88 5.23 -14.20 -7.53
N GLN A 89 3.91 -14.11 -7.34
CA GLN A 89 2.93 -14.80 -8.20
C GLN A 89 3.05 -14.33 -9.66
N ALA A 90 3.33 -13.05 -9.88
CA ALA A 90 3.55 -12.47 -11.19
C ALA A 90 4.93 -12.79 -11.82
N GLY A 91 5.80 -13.51 -11.10
CA GLY A 91 7.17 -13.78 -11.53
C GLY A 91 8.08 -12.55 -11.56
N GLN A 92 7.67 -11.46 -10.90
CA GLN A 92 8.34 -10.17 -10.89
C GLN A 92 8.72 -9.82 -9.44
N PRO A 93 10.01 -9.81 -9.06
CA PRO A 93 10.40 -9.40 -7.71
C PRO A 93 10.12 -7.91 -7.55
N MET A 94 9.37 -7.50 -6.52
CA MET A 94 9.37 -6.10 -6.11
C MET A 94 10.74 -5.74 -5.55
N THR A 95 11.35 -4.68 -6.07
CA THR A 95 12.46 -4.02 -5.40
C THR A 95 11.89 -3.36 -4.16
N SER A 96 12.34 -3.76 -2.96
CA SER A 96 11.99 -3.04 -1.73
C SER A 96 12.42 -1.57 -1.85
N PRO A 97 11.49 -0.65 -1.63
CA PRO A 97 11.76 0.39 -0.66
C PRO A 97 10.79 0.23 0.50
N VAL A 98 11.36 0.08 1.69
CA VAL A 98 10.70 0.42 2.95
C VAL A 98 11.09 1.85 3.24
#